data_AF-A0A4R9KEG3-F1
#
_entry.id   AF-A0A4R9KEG3-F1
#
_cell.length_a   1.000
_cell.length_b   1.000
_cell.length_c   1.000
_cell.angle_alpha   90.00
_cell.angle_beta   90.00
_cell.angle_gamma   90.00
#
_symmetry.space_group_name_H-M   'P 1'
#
loop_
_entity.id
_entity.type
_entity.pdbx_description
1 polymer ?
#
loop_
_entity_poly.entity_id
_entity_poly.type
_entity_poly.pdbx_seq_one_letter_code
_entity_poly.pdbx_strand_id
1 'polypeptide(L)'
;MKTFRAISFPSLVLGALGFLVACGSELPVKELADAKTAITRAKEAGAERYASGEFEEARKSLLTAHEKASNEDLGETKKSAEYAKSKAYDALEKSYPQLTEESKRSATTAIDEADEAYASQLAAEPYNNAVELKKEGDTLRDNADRTLESYPKESNDDAKLKTRLAAFDQYEQSNKKYLESKKSASDAKVLALSQKQQLIDSLADIEKNLDDADRYAGGQDPEVAQTRERLNAAKAKIDEGKIKEGYSEVDDIRKKSAELVAKNIQAYALKKKAEAKESIGKAKDKLSSIDGSKLKSSKDLQTSYQRADENLKAADESLASAEDLYSSEKYEDSIGRSEEAIRLSRIVVDQSDDIAERLRSGSSVAGRKGNADDSTSSTRKGEDTTSSSSDELPEGWKKYVVRKKVPADCLWRIAAYKQHYGTSKLWRRIYEANKGRIRNPNLIYPKQVLLIPPAKGSTKYDPKKAPKKQTGSDKVEASTPEEKKEEKPPASTSESEPEEEEPSNPAPSTENEQPSDSGEQESDEEAR
;
A
#
# COMPACT_ATOMS: atom_id res chain seq x y z
N MET A 1 9.56 -78.12 -102.94
CA MET A 1 8.93 -79.44 -103.18
C MET A 1 9.13 -80.30 -101.94
N LYS A 2 8.24 -81.29 -101.69
CA LYS A 2 8.33 -82.35 -100.65
C LYS A 2 8.30 -81.81 -99.20
N THR A 3 7.28 -81.92 -98.34
CA THR A 3 6.25 -82.94 -97.98
C THR A 3 6.54 -83.57 -96.60
N PHE A 4 5.61 -83.38 -95.66
CA PHE A 4 5.26 -84.26 -94.53
C PHE A 4 6.37 -84.91 -93.67
N ARG A 5 6.27 -84.66 -92.35
CA ARG A 5 5.63 -85.64 -91.45
C ARG A 5 5.13 -84.99 -90.16
N ALA A 6 4.04 -85.54 -89.61
CA ALA A 6 3.54 -85.24 -88.28
C ALA A 6 3.62 -86.51 -87.42
N ILE A 7 3.86 -86.35 -86.12
CA ILE A 7 3.76 -87.38 -85.08
C ILE A 7 3.06 -86.70 -83.88
N SER A 8 2.30 -87.45 -83.08
CA SER A 8 1.40 -86.95 -82.03
C SER A 8 1.49 -87.79 -80.76
N PHE A 9 0.75 -87.36 -79.72
CA PHE A 9 0.58 -87.92 -78.37
C PHE A 9 1.75 -87.74 -77.38
N PRO A 10 1.48 -87.71 -76.05
CA PRO A 10 0.20 -87.48 -75.35
C PRO A 10 0.26 -86.33 -74.31
N SER A 11 -0.91 -86.01 -73.74
CA SER A 11 -1.10 -85.05 -72.65
C SER A 11 -0.35 -85.43 -71.36
N LEU A 12 0.08 -84.41 -70.60
CA LEU A 12 0.23 -84.51 -69.15
C LEU A 12 -0.66 -83.45 -68.49
N VAL A 13 -1.27 -83.79 -67.35
CA VAL A 13 -2.38 -83.05 -66.74
C VAL A 13 -1.93 -81.69 -66.21
N LEU A 14 -2.62 -80.63 -66.64
CA LEU A 14 -2.48 -79.30 -66.04
C LEU A 14 -3.20 -79.29 -64.68
N GLY A 15 -2.44 -79.45 -63.61
CA GLY A 15 -2.98 -79.51 -62.24
C GLY A 15 -3.69 -78.22 -61.84
N ALA A 16 -4.96 -78.32 -61.44
CA ALA A 16 -5.76 -77.17 -61.04
C ALA A 16 -5.31 -76.63 -59.67
N LEU A 17 -4.42 -75.65 -59.67
CA LEU A 17 -4.00 -74.93 -58.47
C LEU A 17 -4.91 -73.72 -58.24
N GLY A 18 -6.19 -74.01 -58.01
CA GLY A 18 -7.16 -73.02 -57.55
C GLY A 18 -6.79 -72.58 -56.14
N PHE A 19 -6.13 -71.42 -56.03
CA PHE A 19 -5.88 -70.79 -54.73
C PHE A 19 -7.22 -70.57 -54.02
N LEU A 20 -7.46 -71.31 -52.94
CA LEU A 20 -8.47 -70.93 -51.96
C LEU A 20 -8.00 -69.60 -51.36
N VAL A 21 -8.72 -68.52 -51.69
CA VAL A 21 -8.55 -67.23 -51.01
C VAL A 21 -9.01 -67.44 -49.58
N ALA A 22 -8.06 -67.68 -48.69
CA ALA A 22 -8.29 -67.59 -47.26
C ALA A 22 -8.62 -66.12 -46.96
N CYS A 23 -9.90 -65.84 -46.69
CA CYS A 23 -10.36 -64.52 -46.28
C CYS A 23 -9.91 -64.22 -44.84
N GLY A 24 -8.60 -64.02 -44.66
CA GLY A 24 -8.08 -63.31 -43.51
C GLY A 24 -8.67 -61.90 -43.53
N SER A 25 -9.53 -61.62 -42.55
CA SER A 25 -10.04 -60.27 -42.37
C SER A 25 -8.91 -59.36 -41.91
N GLU A 26 -8.99 -58.07 -42.23
CA GLU A 26 -8.04 -57.10 -41.69
C GLU A 26 -8.33 -56.88 -40.19
N LEU A 27 -7.27 -56.70 -39.40
CA LEU A 27 -7.36 -56.40 -37.97
C LEU A 27 -8.21 -55.11 -37.78
N PRO A 28 -9.24 -55.09 -36.91
CA PRO A 28 -10.12 -53.93 -36.70
C PRO A 28 -9.43 -52.83 -35.87
N VAL A 29 -8.35 -52.28 -36.42
CA VAL A 29 -7.50 -51.24 -35.79
C VAL A 29 -8.31 -49.97 -35.53
N LYS A 30 -9.25 -49.63 -36.41
CA LYS A 30 -10.11 -48.45 -36.25
C LYS A 30 -11.00 -48.59 -35.01
N GLU A 31 -11.70 -49.72 -34.88
CA GLU A 31 -12.63 -49.96 -33.78
C GLU A 31 -11.89 -50.01 -32.43
N LEU A 32 -10.70 -50.63 -32.39
CA LEU A 32 -9.81 -50.60 -31.23
C LEU A 32 -9.33 -49.18 -30.88
N ALA A 33 -8.99 -48.36 -31.89
CA ALA A 33 -8.56 -46.97 -31.69
C ALA A 33 -9.71 -46.05 -31.24
N ASP A 34 -10.90 -46.17 -31.85
CA ASP A 34 -12.11 -45.46 -31.44
C ASP A 34 -12.46 -45.80 -29.98
N ALA A 35 -12.44 -47.09 -29.62
CA ALA A 35 -12.76 -47.58 -28.28
C ALA A 35 -11.76 -47.06 -27.23
N LYS A 36 -10.45 -47.13 -27.52
CA LYS A 36 -9.40 -46.55 -26.66
C LYS A 36 -9.60 -45.05 -26.49
N THR A 37 -9.89 -44.33 -27.56
CA THR A 37 -10.12 -42.86 -27.54
C THR A 37 -11.35 -42.50 -26.70
N ALA A 38 -12.45 -43.25 -26.83
CA ALA A 38 -13.64 -43.07 -26.02
C ALA A 38 -13.36 -43.33 -24.52
N ILE A 39 -12.58 -44.36 -24.19
CA ILE A 39 -12.19 -44.66 -22.80
C ILE A 39 -11.25 -43.57 -22.24
N THR A 40 -10.35 -43.01 -23.03
CA THR A 40 -9.52 -41.87 -22.60
C THR A 40 -10.40 -40.65 -22.28
N ARG A 41 -11.30 -40.23 -23.18
CA ARG A 41 -12.26 -39.14 -22.91
C ARG A 41 -13.10 -39.45 -21.66
N ALA A 42 -13.54 -40.70 -21.47
CA ALA A 42 -14.28 -41.11 -20.28
C ALA A 42 -13.48 -40.91 -18.98
N LYS A 43 -12.19 -41.27 -18.98
CA LYS A 43 -11.30 -41.03 -17.83
C LYS A 43 -11.12 -39.53 -17.57
N GLU A 44 -10.89 -38.75 -18.61
CA GLU A 44 -10.72 -37.29 -18.54
C GLU A 44 -12.00 -36.57 -18.07
N ALA A 45 -13.17 -37.09 -18.42
CA ALA A 45 -14.47 -36.64 -17.92
C ALA A 45 -14.76 -37.04 -16.45
N GLY A 46 -13.86 -37.79 -15.80
CA GLY A 46 -14.02 -38.25 -14.41
C GLY A 46 -14.91 -39.50 -14.25
N ALA A 47 -15.07 -40.34 -15.28
CA ALA A 47 -15.93 -41.52 -15.21
C ALA A 47 -15.54 -42.53 -14.12
N GLU A 48 -14.27 -42.56 -13.69
CA GLU A 48 -13.82 -43.34 -12.51
C GLU A 48 -14.57 -42.96 -11.22
N ARG A 49 -15.09 -41.71 -11.13
CA ARG A 49 -15.91 -41.20 -10.03
C ARG A 49 -17.40 -41.18 -10.35
N TYR A 50 -17.77 -40.80 -11.57
CA TYR A 50 -19.17 -40.50 -11.94
C TYR A 50 -19.91 -41.63 -12.68
N ALA A 51 -19.19 -42.61 -13.23
CA ALA A 51 -19.76 -43.68 -14.05
C ALA A 51 -18.92 -44.97 -13.99
N SER A 52 -18.42 -45.32 -12.80
CA SER A 52 -17.40 -46.36 -12.60
C SER A 52 -17.81 -47.73 -13.13
N GLY A 53 -19.10 -48.09 -13.07
CA GLY A 53 -19.64 -49.32 -13.63
C GLY A 53 -19.43 -49.43 -15.14
N GLU A 54 -19.96 -48.47 -15.91
CA GLU A 54 -19.80 -48.44 -17.36
C GLU A 54 -18.34 -48.24 -17.79
N PHE A 55 -17.55 -47.48 -17.01
CA PHE A 55 -16.13 -47.26 -17.28
C PHE A 55 -15.29 -48.54 -17.13
N GLU A 56 -15.46 -49.30 -16.04
CA GLU A 56 -14.77 -50.58 -15.86
C GLU A 56 -15.26 -51.64 -16.86
N GLU A 57 -16.54 -51.64 -17.20
CA GLU A 57 -17.09 -52.52 -18.24
C GLU A 57 -16.50 -52.20 -19.63
N ALA A 58 -16.31 -50.92 -19.96
CA ALA A 58 -15.60 -50.49 -21.16
C ALA A 58 -14.14 -50.95 -21.17
N ARG A 59 -13.39 -50.71 -20.07
CA ARG A 59 -11.99 -51.12 -19.91
C ARG A 59 -11.82 -52.63 -20.04
N LYS A 60 -12.67 -53.42 -19.37
CA LYS A 60 -12.69 -54.88 -19.47
C LYS A 60 -12.97 -55.35 -20.89
N SER A 61 -13.91 -54.71 -21.58
CA SER A 61 -14.28 -55.08 -22.95
C SER A 61 -13.17 -54.78 -23.97
N LEU A 62 -12.41 -53.69 -23.79
CA LEU A 62 -11.22 -53.41 -24.60
C LEU A 62 -10.10 -54.43 -24.32
N LEU A 63 -9.92 -54.87 -23.08
CA LEU A 63 -8.97 -55.95 -22.76
C LEU A 63 -9.37 -57.26 -23.46
N THR A 64 -10.66 -57.64 -23.42
CA THR A 64 -11.18 -58.79 -24.18
C THR A 64 -11.00 -58.61 -25.69
N ALA A 65 -11.14 -57.40 -26.23
CA ALA A 65 -10.85 -57.13 -27.64
C ALA A 65 -9.37 -57.40 -27.99
N HIS A 66 -8.43 -56.98 -27.15
CA HIS A 66 -7.01 -57.29 -27.34
C HIS A 66 -6.68 -58.78 -27.19
N GLU A 67 -7.32 -59.49 -26.25
CA GLU A 67 -7.23 -60.94 -26.11
C GLU A 67 -7.72 -61.65 -27.38
N LYS A 68 -8.90 -61.27 -27.90
CA LYS A 68 -9.47 -61.82 -29.13
C LYS A 68 -8.58 -61.54 -30.35
N ALA A 69 -7.98 -60.36 -30.44
CA ALA A 69 -7.03 -60.02 -31.51
C ALA A 69 -5.79 -60.93 -31.48
N SER A 70 -5.26 -61.24 -30.29
CA SER A 70 -4.11 -62.14 -30.13
C SER A 70 -4.41 -63.61 -30.46
N ASN A 71 -5.69 -63.99 -30.48
CA ASN A 71 -6.18 -65.32 -30.86
C ASN A 71 -6.70 -65.39 -32.31
N GLU A 72 -6.43 -64.37 -33.14
CA GLU A 72 -6.91 -64.24 -34.53
C GLU A 72 -8.45 -64.25 -34.69
N ASP A 73 -9.20 -64.09 -33.59
CA ASP A 73 -10.66 -64.00 -33.58
C ASP A 73 -11.11 -62.56 -33.88
N LEU A 74 -10.91 -62.15 -35.12
CA LEU A 74 -11.13 -60.77 -35.58
C LEU A 74 -12.62 -60.38 -35.53
N GLY A 75 -13.53 -61.36 -35.61
CA GLY A 75 -14.97 -61.17 -35.47
C GLY A 75 -15.37 -60.74 -34.05
N GLU A 76 -14.95 -61.50 -33.03
CA GLU A 76 -15.21 -61.10 -31.64
C GLU A 76 -14.32 -59.93 -31.18
N THR A 77 -13.14 -59.74 -31.77
CA THR A 77 -12.31 -58.53 -31.58
C THR A 77 -13.11 -57.28 -31.90
N LYS A 78 -13.70 -57.21 -33.08
CA LYS A 78 -14.49 -56.06 -33.54
C LYS A 78 -15.67 -55.80 -32.61
N LYS A 79 -16.48 -56.82 -32.32
CA LYS A 79 -17.64 -56.70 -31.40
C LYS A 79 -17.23 -56.20 -30.02
N SER A 80 -16.15 -56.74 -29.46
CA SER A 80 -15.65 -56.36 -28.13
C SER A 80 -15.17 -54.91 -28.09
N ALA A 81 -14.54 -54.43 -29.16
CA ALA A 81 -14.13 -53.03 -29.31
C ALA A 81 -15.34 -52.09 -29.49
N GLU A 82 -16.32 -52.45 -30.31
CA GLU A 82 -17.56 -51.67 -30.49
C GLU A 82 -18.38 -51.59 -29.18
N TYR A 83 -18.45 -52.68 -28.42
CA TYR A 83 -19.08 -52.71 -27.10
C TYR A 83 -18.33 -51.86 -26.07
N ALA A 84 -16.99 -51.95 -26.03
CA ALA A 84 -16.14 -51.11 -25.20
C ALA A 84 -16.36 -49.61 -25.49
N LYS A 85 -16.46 -49.24 -26.78
CA LYS A 85 -16.77 -47.89 -27.22
C LYS A 85 -18.16 -47.43 -26.76
N SER A 86 -19.19 -48.27 -26.89
CA SER A 86 -20.54 -47.95 -26.41
C SER A 86 -20.55 -47.67 -24.91
N LYS A 87 -19.93 -48.55 -24.11
CA LYS A 87 -19.87 -48.40 -22.65
C LYS A 87 -19.08 -47.16 -22.21
N ALA A 88 -18.00 -46.82 -22.91
CA ALA A 88 -17.28 -45.57 -22.68
C ALA A 88 -18.15 -44.33 -22.99
N TYR A 89 -19.00 -44.39 -24.02
CA TYR A 89 -19.97 -43.34 -24.32
C TYR A 89 -21.12 -43.26 -23.31
N ASP A 90 -21.60 -44.40 -22.79
CA ASP A 90 -22.60 -44.42 -21.70
C ASP A 90 -22.00 -43.86 -20.39
N ALA A 91 -20.70 -44.11 -20.15
CA ALA A 91 -19.96 -43.49 -19.05
C ALA A 91 -19.80 -41.97 -19.22
N LEU A 92 -19.52 -41.49 -20.43
CA LEU A 92 -19.44 -40.06 -20.75
C LEU A 92 -20.76 -39.32 -20.55
N GLU A 93 -21.88 -39.91 -20.98
CA GLU A 93 -23.22 -39.30 -20.85
C GLU A 93 -23.59 -39.03 -19.37
N LYS A 94 -23.14 -39.89 -18.46
CA LYS A 94 -23.27 -39.68 -17.00
C LYS A 94 -22.27 -38.70 -16.42
N SER A 95 -21.04 -38.64 -16.97
CA SER A 95 -19.91 -37.95 -16.34
C SER A 95 -19.83 -36.47 -16.69
N TYR A 96 -20.06 -36.09 -17.96
CA TYR A 96 -19.99 -34.69 -18.38
C TYR A 96 -20.92 -33.74 -17.61
N PRO A 97 -22.20 -34.08 -17.32
CA PRO A 97 -23.08 -33.19 -16.56
C PRO A 97 -22.57 -32.89 -15.15
N GLN A 98 -21.85 -33.83 -14.53
CA GLN A 98 -21.27 -33.72 -13.19
C GLN A 98 -19.98 -32.89 -13.21
N LEU A 99 -19.04 -33.21 -14.10
CA LEU A 99 -17.80 -32.45 -14.27
C LEU A 99 -18.08 -30.99 -14.62
N THR A 100 -19.06 -30.73 -15.50
CA THR A 100 -19.43 -29.35 -15.85
C THR A 100 -20.11 -28.59 -14.71
N GLU A 101 -20.84 -29.24 -13.80
CA GLU A 101 -21.29 -28.59 -12.55
C GLU A 101 -20.13 -28.32 -11.58
N GLU A 102 -19.17 -29.24 -11.45
CA GLU A 102 -18.00 -29.06 -10.58
C GLU A 102 -17.11 -27.89 -11.05
N SER A 103 -16.91 -27.76 -12.35
CA SER A 103 -16.21 -26.63 -12.98
C SER A 103 -17.02 -25.33 -12.91
N LYS A 104 -18.33 -25.36 -13.18
CA LYS A 104 -19.24 -24.20 -13.03
C LYS A 104 -19.24 -23.64 -11.61
N ARG A 105 -19.30 -24.52 -10.61
CA ARG A 105 -19.18 -24.14 -9.19
C ARG A 105 -17.81 -23.53 -8.92
N SER A 106 -16.74 -24.17 -9.38
CA SER A 106 -15.36 -23.68 -9.23
C SER A 106 -15.12 -22.31 -9.86
N ALA A 107 -15.75 -22.02 -11.00
CA ALA A 107 -15.70 -20.71 -11.65
C ALA A 107 -16.55 -19.66 -10.91
N THR A 108 -17.73 -20.05 -10.42
CA THR A 108 -18.61 -19.17 -9.63
C THR A 108 -17.92 -18.73 -8.34
N THR A 109 -17.40 -19.66 -7.54
CA THR A 109 -16.66 -19.35 -6.32
C THR A 109 -15.45 -18.44 -6.57
N ALA A 110 -14.71 -18.64 -7.67
CA ALA A 110 -13.60 -17.76 -8.02
C ALA A 110 -14.04 -16.33 -8.40
N ILE A 111 -15.21 -16.16 -9.03
CA ILE A 111 -15.81 -14.85 -9.30
C ILE A 111 -16.28 -14.19 -8.00
N ASP A 112 -16.97 -14.93 -7.13
CA ASP A 112 -17.43 -14.44 -5.83
C ASP A 112 -16.25 -13.98 -4.96
N GLU A 113 -15.18 -14.78 -4.91
CA GLU A 113 -13.91 -14.45 -4.24
C GLU A 113 -13.20 -13.23 -4.83
N ALA A 114 -13.35 -12.97 -6.13
CA ALA A 114 -12.78 -11.80 -6.80
C ALA A 114 -13.62 -10.54 -6.53
N ASP A 115 -14.95 -10.67 -6.44
CA ASP A 115 -15.85 -9.57 -6.07
C ASP A 115 -15.74 -9.20 -4.58
N GLU A 116 -15.50 -10.15 -3.67
CA GLU A 116 -15.14 -9.85 -2.27
C GLU A 116 -13.84 -9.04 -2.17
N ALA A 117 -12.85 -9.37 -3.01
CA ALA A 117 -11.63 -8.60 -3.21
C ALA A 117 -11.83 -7.29 -4.02
N TYR A 118 -13.08 -6.94 -4.37
CA TYR A 118 -13.48 -5.74 -5.12
C TYR A 118 -12.88 -5.62 -6.53
N ALA A 119 -12.52 -6.74 -7.16
CA ALA A 119 -12.01 -6.79 -8.53
C ALA A 119 -13.00 -6.21 -9.56
N SER A 120 -14.30 -6.24 -9.26
CA SER A 120 -15.37 -5.58 -10.03
C SER A 120 -15.20 -4.05 -10.17
N GLN A 121 -14.34 -3.40 -9.38
CA GLN A 121 -13.87 -2.03 -9.59
C GLN A 121 -12.37 -1.95 -9.86
N LEU A 122 -11.56 -2.69 -9.10
CA LEU A 122 -10.09 -2.55 -9.09
C LEU A 122 -9.38 -3.30 -10.23
N ALA A 123 -10.03 -4.29 -10.83
CA ALA A 123 -9.52 -5.14 -11.91
C ALA A 123 -10.66 -5.51 -12.89
N ALA A 124 -11.45 -4.50 -13.27
CA ALA A 124 -12.75 -4.70 -13.93
C ALA A 124 -12.68 -5.46 -15.26
N GLU A 125 -11.59 -5.32 -16.03
CA GLU A 125 -11.42 -6.02 -17.31
C GLU A 125 -11.34 -7.56 -17.15
N PRO A 126 -10.36 -8.14 -16.42
CA PRO A 126 -10.32 -9.59 -16.20
C PRO A 126 -11.48 -10.11 -15.35
N TYR A 127 -12.09 -9.28 -14.50
CA TYR A 127 -13.33 -9.64 -13.79
C TYR A 127 -14.51 -9.81 -14.75
N ASN A 128 -14.78 -8.81 -15.61
CA ASN A 128 -15.87 -8.88 -16.58
C ASN A 128 -15.66 -10.00 -17.61
N ASN A 129 -14.41 -10.22 -18.04
CA ASN A 129 -14.04 -11.37 -18.87
C ASN A 129 -14.37 -12.71 -18.19
N ALA A 130 -14.12 -12.85 -16.89
CA ALA A 130 -14.49 -14.06 -16.15
C ALA A 130 -16.00 -14.31 -16.13
N VAL A 131 -16.80 -13.25 -15.94
CA VAL A 131 -18.28 -13.32 -15.92
C VAL A 131 -18.84 -13.72 -17.29
N GLU A 132 -18.35 -13.12 -18.38
CA GLU A 132 -18.77 -13.49 -19.74
C GLU A 132 -18.31 -14.91 -20.13
N LEU A 133 -17.08 -15.32 -19.79
CA LEU A 133 -16.61 -16.69 -20.01
C LEU A 133 -17.47 -17.73 -19.26
N LYS A 134 -17.91 -17.43 -18.03
CA LYS A 134 -18.86 -18.30 -17.30
C LYS A 134 -20.19 -18.41 -18.05
N LYS A 135 -20.72 -17.29 -18.53
CA LYS A 135 -21.99 -17.19 -19.27
C LYS A 135 -21.96 -17.88 -20.64
N GLU A 136 -20.82 -17.85 -21.34
CA GLU A 136 -20.55 -18.71 -22.51
C GLU A 136 -20.55 -20.19 -22.11
N GLY A 137 -19.91 -20.55 -21.00
CA GLY A 137 -19.91 -21.91 -20.44
C GLY A 137 -21.31 -22.41 -20.09
N ASP A 138 -22.13 -21.58 -19.42
CA ASP A 138 -23.54 -21.86 -19.11
C ASP A 138 -24.33 -22.08 -20.41
N THR A 139 -24.16 -21.22 -21.42
CA THR A 139 -24.85 -21.34 -22.72
C THR A 139 -24.49 -22.62 -23.47
N LEU A 140 -23.22 -23.03 -23.44
CA LEU A 140 -22.75 -24.29 -24.03
C LEU A 140 -23.31 -25.50 -23.28
N ARG A 141 -23.37 -25.43 -21.94
CA ARG A 141 -23.95 -26.48 -21.09
C ARG A 141 -25.43 -26.69 -21.36
N ASP A 142 -26.21 -25.60 -21.34
CA ASP A 142 -27.64 -25.57 -21.66
C ASP A 142 -27.96 -26.22 -23.01
N ASN A 143 -27.09 -25.99 -24.01
CA ASN A 143 -27.25 -26.58 -25.33
C ASN A 143 -26.86 -28.06 -25.37
N ALA A 144 -25.86 -28.49 -24.59
CA ALA A 144 -25.50 -29.90 -24.46
C ALA A 144 -26.62 -30.70 -23.77
N ASP A 145 -27.14 -30.18 -22.64
CA ASP A 145 -28.25 -30.75 -21.89
C ASP A 145 -29.50 -30.90 -22.81
N ARG A 146 -29.87 -29.86 -23.58
CA ARG A 146 -30.95 -29.92 -24.59
C ARG A 146 -30.68 -30.90 -25.73
N THR A 147 -29.43 -31.00 -26.18
CA THR A 147 -29.04 -31.90 -27.27
C THR A 147 -29.19 -33.35 -26.85
N LEU A 148 -28.83 -33.71 -25.61
CA LEU A 148 -29.14 -35.01 -25.03
C LEU A 148 -30.66 -35.21 -24.79
N GLU A 149 -31.38 -34.20 -24.30
CA GLU A 149 -32.83 -34.33 -24.04
C GLU A 149 -33.65 -34.57 -25.32
N SER A 150 -33.23 -34.00 -26.46
CA SER A 150 -33.87 -34.16 -27.79
C SER A 150 -33.79 -35.58 -28.41
N TYR A 151 -33.44 -36.59 -27.60
CA TYR A 151 -33.23 -38.00 -27.90
C TYR A 151 -34.37 -38.63 -28.73
N PRO A 152 -34.17 -38.96 -30.03
CA PRO A 152 -35.18 -39.66 -30.81
C PRO A 152 -35.13 -41.15 -30.48
N LYS A 153 -36.16 -41.66 -29.79
CA LYS A 153 -36.27 -43.06 -29.34
C LYS A 153 -36.33 -44.08 -30.49
N GLU A 154 -36.59 -43.63 -31.71
CA GLU A 154 -36.73 -44.45 -32.94
C GLU A 154 -35.70 -44.04 -34.01
N SER A 155 -34.56 -43.47 -33.61
CA SER A 155 -33.45 -43.16 -34.51
C SER A 155 -32.65 -44.41 -34.91
N ASN A 156 -31.93 -44.36 -36.03
CA ASN A 156 -30.87 -45.33 -36.32
C ASN A 156 -29.59 -44.99 -35.52
N ASP A 157 -28.75 -45.99 -35.27
CA ASP A 157 -27.64 -45.87 -34.33
C ASP A 157 -26.61 -44.79 -34.71
N ASP A 158 -26.36 -44.57 -36.00
CA ASP A 158 -25.44 -43.53 -36.50
C ASP A 158 -25.91 -42.11 -36.18
N ALA A 159 -27.20 -41.80 -36.38
CA ALA A 159 -27.73 -40.46 -36.09
C ALA A 159 -27.80 -40.22 -34.57
N LYS A 160 -28.19 -41.24 -33.81
CA LYS A 160 -28.16 -41.24 -32.34
C LYS A 160 -26.74 -40.98 -31.81
N LEU A 161 -25.74 -41.69 -32.35
CA LEU A 161 -24.33 -41.50 -32.00
C LEU A 161 -23.85 -40.08 -32.32
N LYS A 162 -24.20 -39.55 -33.51
CA LYS A 162 -23.83 -38.19 -33.91
C LYS A 162 -24.36 -37.13 -32.94
N THR A 163 -25.62 -37.23 -32.52
CA THR A 163 -26.23 -36.31 -31.55
C THR A 163 -25.55 -36.40 -30.18
N ARG A 164 -25.28 -37.62 -29.69
CA ARG A 164 -24.56 -37.85 -28.43
C ARG A 164 -23.16 -37.21 -28.45
N LEU A 165 -22.40 -37.42 -29.53
CA LEU A 165 -21.07 -36.81 -29.70
C LEU A 165 -21.12 -35.28 -29.76
N ALA A 166 -22.11 -34.70 -30.45
CA ALA A 166 -22.26 -33.25 -30.52
C ALA A 166 -22.52 -32.61 -29.13
N ALA A 167 -23.28 -33.27 -28.25
CA ALA A 167 -23.45 -32.82 -26.87
C ALA A 167 -22.16 -32.97 -26.04
N PHE A 168 -21.41 -34.06 -26.24
CA PHE A 168 -20.12 -34.29 -25.56
C PHE A 168 -19.10 -33.18 -25.89
N ASP A 169 -18.97 -32.85 -27.17
CA ASP A 169 -18.09 -31.78 -27.64
C ASP A 169 -18.55 -30.39 -27.11
N GLN A 170 -19.85 -30.18 -26.87
CA GLN A 170 -20.38 -28.97 -26.21
C GLN A 170 -20.08 -28.93 -24.70
N TYR A 171 -20.16 -30.05 -23.97
CA TYR A 171 -19.74 -30.11 -22.57
C TYR A 171 -18.24 -29.88 -22.39
N GLU A 172 -17.39 -30.39 -23.27
CA GLU A 172 -15.94 -30.10 -23.22
C GLU A 172 -15.64 -28.61 -23.44
N GLN A 173 -16.32 -27.97 -24.40
CA GLN A 173 -16.23 -26.52 -24.61
C GLN A 173 -16.75 -25.73 -23.41
N SER A 174 -17.86 -26.15 -22.80
CA SER A 174 -18.41 -25.57 -21.56
C SER A 174 -17.41 -25.68 -20.40
N ASN A 175 -16.83 -26.87 -20.20
CA ASN A 175 -15.82 -27.14 -19.18
C ASN A 175 -14.59 -26.25 -19.37
N LYS A 176 -14.08 -26.14 -20.59
CA LYS A 176 -12.98 -25.21 -20.95
C LYS A 176 -13.33 -23.76 -20.60
N LYS A 177 -14.55 -23.31 -20.91
CA LYS A 177 -14.99 -21.94 -20.61
C LYS A 177 -15.08 -21.64 -19.12
N TYR A 178 -15.52 -22.60 -18.30
CA TYR A 178 -15.45 -22.45 -16.84
C TYR A 178 -14.01 -22.43 -16.31
N LEU A 179 -13.07 -23.19 -16.89
CA LEU A 179 -11.65 -23.14 -16.51
C LEU A 179 -10.99 -21.81 -16.90
N GLU A 180 -11.28 -21.28 -18.09
CA GLU A 180 -10.85 -19.95 -18.55
C GLU A 180 -11.45 -18.85 -17.65
N SER A 181 -12.73 -18.95 -17.30
CA SER A 181 -13.43 -18.06 -16.36
C SER A 181 -12.77 -18.07 -14.97
N LYS A 182 -12.58 -19.25 -14.37
CA LYS A 182 -11.92 -19.44 -13.06
C LYS A 182 -10.53 -18.80 -13.04
N LYS A 183 -9.75 -18.97 -14.11
CA LYS A 183 -8.44 -18.33 -14.23
C LYS A 183 -8.58 -16.81 -14.27
N SER A 184 -9.41 -16.26 -15.16
CA SER A 184 -9.59 -14.81 -15.31
C SER A 184 -10.07 -14.15 -14.01
N ALA A 185 -10.93 -14.81 -13.22
CA ALA A 185 -11.34 -14.35 -11.91
C ALA A 185 -10.19 -14.38 -10.88
N SER A 186 -9.37 -15.43 -10.90
CA SER A 186 -8.19 -15.56 -10.03
C SER A 186 -7.16 -14.46 -10.34
N ASP A 187 -6.90 -14.19 -11.62
CA ASP A 187 -6.01 -13.13 -12.09
C ASP A 187 -6.56 -11.74 -11.66
N ALA A 188 -7.87 -11.52 -11.78
CA ALA A 188 -8.55 -10.30 -11.32
C ALA A 188 -8.46 -10.11 -9.80
N LYS A 189 -8.62 -11.18 -9.01
CA LYS A 189 -8.47 -11.17 -7.55
C LYS A 189 -7.04 -10.78 -7.13
N VAL A 190 -6.02 -11.33 -7.77
CA VAL A 190 -4.61 -10.99 -7.49
C VAL A 190 -4.33 -9.52 -7.79
N LEU A 191 -4.82 -9.01 -8.93
CA LEU A 191 -4.67 -7.59 -9.30
C LEU A 191 -5.37 -6.65 -8.31
N ALA A 192 -6.58 -6.98 -7.85
CA ALA A 192 -7.31 -6.20 -6.87
C ALA A 192 -6.61 -6.18 -5.50
N LEU A 193 -6.18 -7.35 -5.01
CA LEU A 193 -5.43 -7.48 -3.75
C LEU A 193 -4.07 -6.76 -3.78
N SER A 194 -3.44 -6.58 -4.94
CA SER A 194 -2.20 -5.79 -5.06
C SER A 194 -2.37 -4.31 -4.71
N GLN A 195 -3.58 -3.76 -4.85
CA GLN A 195 -3.89 -2.34 -4.59
C GLN A 195 -4.22 -2.06 -3.12
N LYS A 196 -4.34 -3.11 -2.29
CA LYS A 196 -4.74 -3.06 -0.86
C LYS A 196 -4.07 -1.95 -0.04
N GLN A 197 -2.76 -1.78 -0.18
CA GLN A 197 -2.03 -0.76 0.58
C GLN A 197 -2.38 0.67 0.12
N GLN A 198 -2.43 0.92 -1.19
CA GLN A 198 -2.79 2.23 -1.75
C GLN A 198 -4.21 2.64 -1.33
N LEU A 199 -5.10 1.66 -1.21
CA LEU A 199 -6.45 1.83 -0.70
C LEU A 199 -6.45 2.20 0.79
N ILE A 200 -5.72 1.49 1.66
CA ILE A 200 -5.58 1.85 3.08
C ILE A 200 -4.96 3.26 3.26
N ASP A 201 -3.95 3.59 2.45
CA ASP A 201 -3.27 4.90 2.46
C ASP A 201 -4.23 6.03 2.01
N SER A 202 -5.17 5.73 1.11
CA SER A 202 -6.19 6.69 0.63
C SER A 202 -7.18 7.16 1.70
N LEU A 203 -7.22 6.48 2.86
CA LEU A 203 -8.11 6.81 3.99
C LEU A 203 -7.46 7.74 5.04
N ALA A 204 -6.23 8.23 4.78
CA ALA A 204 -5.54 9.16 5.65
C ALA A 204 -6.23 10.54 5.78
N ASP A 205 -7.16 10.86 4.87
CA ASP A 205 -8.05 12.02 4.99
C ASP A 205 -9.01 11.88 6.18
N ILE A 206 -9.58 10.69 6.35
CA ILE A 206 -10.48 10.35 7.46
C ILE A 206 -9.71 10.36 8.78
N GLU A 207 -8.51 9.79 8.82
CA GLU A 207 -7.66 9.78 10.03
C GLU A 207 -7.31 11.21 10.48
N LYS A 208 -6.89 12.06 9.54
CA LYS A 208 -6.63 13.48 9.82
C LYS A 208 -7.87 14.19 10.36
N ASN A 209 -9.05 13.97 9.77
CA ASN A 209 -10.30 14.57 10.26
C ASN A 209 -10.61 14.11 11.70
N LEU A 210 -10.46 12.83 12.00
CA LEU A 210 -10.67 12.31 13.35
C LEU A 210 -9.66 12.90 14.33
N ASP A 211 -8.38 13.01 13.97
CA ASP A 211 -7.33 13.63 14.80
C ASP A 211 -7.52 15.13 15.01
N ASP A 212 -8.08 15.85 14.04
CA ASP A 212 -8.46 17.26 14.18
C ASP A 212 -9.71 17.41 15.08
N ALA A 213 -10.75 16.57 14.88
CA ALA A 213 -11.96 16.56 15.71
C ALA A 213 -11.67 16.20 17.18
N ASP A 214 -10.80 15.23 17.42
CA ASP A 214 -10.34 14.79 18.75
C ASP A 214 -9.58 15.91 19.48
N ARG A 215 -8.74 16.65 18.74
CA ARG A 215 -7.98 17.80 19.26
C ARG A 215 -8.90 18.95 19.67
N TYR A 216 -9.95 19.24 18.90
CA TYR A 216 -10.94 20.26 19.26
C TYR A 216 -11.85 19.82 20.42
N ALA A 217 -12.20 18.53 20.50
CA ALA A 217 -12.92 17.95 21.64
C ALA A 217 -12.05 17.82 22.91
N GLY A 218 -10.73 17.78 22.77
CA GLY A 218 -9.79 17.53 23.87
C GLY A 218 -9.86 16.10 24.42
N GLY A 219 -10.16 15.10 23.59
CA GLY A 219 -10.31 13.70 24.00
C GLY A 219 -11.65 13.36 24.68
N GLN A 220 -12.67 14.21 24.54
CA GLN A 220 -13.94 14.08 25.28
C GLN A 220 -15.17 13.70 24.43
N ASP A 221 -15.04 13.58 23.11
CA ASP A 221 -16.16 13.22 22.22
C ASP A 221 -16.16 11.72 21.88
N PRO A 222 -17.08 10.91 22.44
CA PRO A 222 -17.11 9.47 22.20
C PRO A 222 -17.47 9.11 20.75
N GLU A 223 -18.13 10.00 20.01
CA GLU A 223 -18.42 9.76 18.59
C GLU A 223 -17.14 9.70 17.73
N VAL A 224 -16.09 10.42 18.12
CA VAL A 224 -14.78 10.38 17.43
C VAL A 224 -14.09 9.04 17.66
N ALA A 225 -14.13 8.52 18.90
CA ALA A 225 -13.61 7.19 19.22
C ALA A 225 -14.34 6.08 18.43
N GLN A 226 -15.68 6.08 18.46
CA GLN A 226 -16.51 5.11 17.73
C GLN A 226 -16.29 5.17 16.21
N THR A 227 -16.11 6.38 15.65
CA THR A 227 -15.84 6.54 14.21
C THR A 227 -14.42 6.07 13.85
N ARG A 228 -13.44 6.25 14.75
CA ARG A 228 -12.08 5.71 14.59
C ARG A 228 -12.04 4.18 14.71
N GLU A 229 -12.86 3.59 15.59
CA GLU A 229 -13.05 2.13 15.68
C GLU A 229 -13.65 1.55 14.39
N ARG A 230 -14.70 2.18 13.83
CA ARG A 230 -15.26 1.80 12.52
C ARG A 230 -14.23 1.90 11.39
N LEU A 231 -13.43 2.97 11.35
CA LEU A 231 -12.36 3.13 10.37
C LEU A 231 -11.30 2.02 10.49
N ASN A 232 -10.91 1.67 11.72
CA ASN A 232 -9.96 0.58 11.96
C ASN A 232 -10.53 -0.78 11.54
N ALA A 233 -11.82 -1.04 11.78
CA ALA A 233 -12.50 -2.25 11.30
C ALA A 233 -12.58 -2.30 9.78
N ALA A 234 -12.89 -1.18 9.10
CA ALA A 234 -12.87 -1.08 7.64
C ALA A 234 -11.45 -1.35 7.08
N LYS A 235 -10.42 -0.73 7.67
CA LYS A 235 -9.01 -0.99 7.33
C LYS A 235 -8.61 -2.45 7.56
N ALA A 236 -9.06 -3.09 8.64
CA ALA A 236 -8.79 -4.51 8.90
C ALA A 236 -9.44 -5.44 7.85
N LYS A 237 -10.70 -5.20 7.46
CA LYS A 237 -11.36 -5.94 6.37
C LYS A 237 -10.62 -5.78 5.04
N ILE A 238 -10.18 -4.56 4.71
CA ILE A 238 -9.32 -4.32 3.53
C ILE A 238 -8.02 -5.12 3.68
N ASP A 239 -7.40 -5.13 4.86
CA ASP A 239 -6.14 -5.84 5.11
C ASP A 239 -6.26 -7.38 4.99
N GLU A 240 -7.38 -7.96 5.44
CA GLU A 240 -7.77 -9.36 5.24
C GLU A 240 -8.05 -9.72 3.77
N GLY A 241 -8.12 -8.72 2.87
CA GLY A 241 -8.44 -8.90 1.46
C GLY A 241 -9.94 -8.80 1.13
N LYS A 242 -10.80 -8.55 2.12
CA LYS A 242 -12.25 -8.31 1.97
C LYS A 242 -12.52 -6.86 1.60
N ILE A 243 -11.89 -6.41 0.52
CA ILE A 243 -11.84 -5.00 0.14
C ILE A 243 -13.25 -4.45 -0.07
N LYS A 244 -14.16 -5.21 -0.67
CA LYS A 244 -15.55 -4.77 -0.91
C LYS A 244 -16.35 -4.57 0.38
N GLU A 245 -16.16 -5.46 1.35
CA GLU A 245 -16.81 -5.34 2.67
C GLU A 245 -16.25 -4.15 3.45
N GLY A 246 -14.92 -3.97 3.44
CA GLY A 246 -14.25 -2.84 4.09
C GLY A 246 -14.62 -1.48 3.48
N TYR A 247 -14.74 -1.38 2.15
CA TYR A 247 -15.13 -0.14 1.48
C TYR A 247 -16.61 0.23 1.67
N SER A 248 -17.49 -0.71 2.00
CA SER A 248 -18.93 -0.46 2.10
C SER A 248 -19.34 0.62 3.12
N GLU A 249 -18.51 0.86 4.16
CA GLU A 249 -18.74 1.90 5.17
C GLU A 249 -17.88 3.16 4.97
N VAL A 250 -16.91 3.16 4.04
CA VAL A 250 -15.85 4.20 3.97
C VAL A 250 -16.40 5.61 3.76
N ASP A 251 -17.40 5.79 2.90
CA ASP A 251 -17.96 7.13 2.63
C ASP A 251 -18.86 7.65 3.77
N ASP A 252 -19.56 6.77 4.48
CA ASP A 252 -20.28 7.14 5.71
C ASP A 252 -19.32 7.52 6.84
N ILE A 253 -18.21 6.79 7.00
CA ILE A 253 -17.15 7.10 7.96
C ILE A 253 -16.46 8.43 7.58
N ARG A 254 -16.15 8.65 6.30
CA ARG A 254 -15.59 9.90 5.77
C ARG A 254 -16.52 11.08 6.06
N LYS A 255 -17.80 10.97 5.71
CA LYS A 255 -18.82 11.99 5.99
C LYS A 255 -18.91 12.27 7.49
N LYS A 256 -19.00 11.24 8.31
CA LYS A 256 -19.08 11.37 9.77
C LYS A 256 -17.84 12.04 10.37
N SER A 257 -16.64 11.74 9.86
CA SER A 257 -15.41 12.40 10.30
C SER A 257 -15.45 13.92 10.07
N ALA A 258 -15.98 14.37 8.92
CA ALA A 258 -16.11 15.79 8.59
C ALA A 258 -17.19 16.49 9.43
N GLU A 259 -18.33 15.83 9.68
CA GLU A 259 -19.36 16.31 10.62
C GLU A 259 -18.80 16.53 12.04
N LEU A 260 -17.94 15.61 12.51
CA LEU A 260 -17.31 15.70 13.84
C LEU A 260 -16.27 16.82 13.92
N VAL A 261 -15.49 17.06 12.85
CA VAL A 261 -14.62 18.25 12.77
C VAL A 261 -15.44 19.52 12.91
N ALA A 262 -16.51 19.67 12.12
CA ALA A 262 -17.36 20.87 12.10
C ALA A 262 -18.05 21.14 13.44
N LYS A 263 -18.62 20.09 14.07
CA LYS A 263 -19.19 20.11 15.42
C LYS A 263 -18.18 20.57 16.47
N ASN A 264 -17.00 19.95 16.49
CA ASN A 264 -16.05 20.13 17.59
C ASN A 264 -15.23 21.42 17.44
N ILE A 265 -14.91 21.86 16.21
CA ILE A 265 -14.25 23.16 16.00
C ILE A 265 -15.14 24.34 16.39
N GLN A 266 -16.46 24.27 16.13
CA GLN A 266 -17.42 25.29 16.55
C GLN A 266 -17.44 25.41 18.09
N ALA A 267 -17.56 24.27 18.79
CA ALA A 267 -17.53 24.24 20.26
C ALA A 267 -16.19 24.77 20.84
N TYR A 268 -15.06 24.39 20.24
CA TYR A 268 -13.73 24.86 20.66
C TYR A 268 -13.54 26.35 20.41
N ALA A 269 -13.99 26.89 19.27
CA ALA A 269 -13.98 28.32 18.97
C ALA A 269 -14.84 29.13 19.96
N LEU A 270 -16.03 28.63 20.31
CA LEU A 270 -16.90 29.24 21.30
C LEU A 270 -16.22 29.31 22.69
N LYS A 271 -15.60 28.20 23.10
CA LYS A 271 -14.79 28.13 24.33
C LYS A 271 -13.63 29.13 24.32
N LYS A 272 -12.89 29.23 23.21
CA LYS A 272 -11.76 30.17 23.06
C LYS A 272 -12.20 31.63 23.14
N LYS A 273 -13.35 31.99 22.55
CA LYS A 273 -13.94 33.33 22.71
C LYS A 273 -14.30 33.63 24.16
N ALA A 274 -14.82 32.66 24.91
CA ALA A 274 -15.11 32.81 26.34
C ALA A 274 -13.82 33.01 27.17
N GLU A 275 -12.79 32.18 26.94
CA GLU A 275 -11.46 32.31 27.57
C GLU A 275 -10.82 33.69 27.27
N ALA A 276 -10.99 34.21 26.04
CA ALA A 276 -10.54 35.54 25.64
C ALA A 276 -11.28 36.66 26.37
N LYS A 277 -12.61 36.59 26.42
CA LYS A 277 -13.47 37.58 27.11
C LYS A 277 -13.18 37.64 28.61
N GLU A 278 -12.97 36.49 29.25
CA GLU A 278 -12.57 36.42 30.66
C GLU A 278 -11.14 36.99 30.88
N SER A 279 -10.22 36.72 29.95
CA SER A 279 -8.84 37.25 30.01
C SER A 279 -8.80 38.77 29.86
N ILE A 280 -9.59 39.34 28.93
CA ILE A 280 -9.74 40.79 28.75
C ILE A 280 -10.36 41.43 29.99
N GLY A 281 -11.38 40.82 30.59
CA GLY A 281 -11.98 41.29 31.84
C GLY A 281 -10.93 41.44 32.95
N LYS A 282 -10.15 40.39 33.22
CA LYS A 282 -9.06 40.40 34.20
C LYS A 282 -7.99 41.45 33.89
N ALA A 283 -7.65 41.65 32.61
CA ALA A 283 -6.71 42.68 32.18
C ALA A 283 -7.23 44.11 32.42
N LYS A 284 -8.52 44.34 32.17
CA LYS A 284 -9.22 45.61 32.37
C LYS A 284 -9.39 45.95 33.84
N ASP A 285 -9.72 44.97 34.68
CA ASP A 285 -9.80 45.13 36.14
C ASP A 285 -8.41 45.47 36.72
N LYS A 286 -7.37 44.77 36.27
CA LYS A 286 -5.97 45.04 36.62
C LYS A 286 -5.56 46.47 36.24
N LEU A 287 -5.77 46.87 34.98
CA LEU A 287 -5.36 48.19 34.49
C LEU A 287 -6.14 49.34 35.18
N SER A 288 -7.44 49.16 35.40
CA SER A 288 -8.29 50.17 36.06
C SER A 288 -8.07 50.27 37.58
N SER A 289 -7.48 49.26 38.22
CA SER A 289 -7.06 49.33 39.64
C SER A 289 -5.88 50.27 39.90
N ILE A 290 -5.23 50.79 38.86
CA ILE A 290 -4.05 51.65 38.96
C ILE A 290 -4.44 53.09 39.29
N ASP A 291 -3.81 53.65 40.32
CA ASP A 291 -4.08 55.01 40.80
C ASP A 291 -3.66 56.10 39.80
N GLY A 292 -4.64 56.58 39.03
CA GLY A 292 -4.50 57.66 38.05
C GLY A 292 -4.09 59.02 38.62
N SER A 293 -4.13 59.23 39.95
CA SER A 293 -3.56 60.43 40.58
C SER A 293 -2.03 60.32 40.69
N LYS A 294 -1.53 59.18 41.18
CA LYS A 294 -0.08 58.91 41.28
C LYS A 294 0.57 58.77 39.91
N LEU A 295 -0.16 58.28 38.90
CA LEU A 295 0.32 58.16 37.52
C LEU A 295 0.85 59.49 36.94
N LYS A 296 0.26 60.63 37.34
CA LYS A 296 0.65 61.98 36.87
C LYS A 296 2.00 62.46 37.42
N SER A 297 2.56 61.80 38.43
CA SER A 297 3.85 62.15 39.03
C SER A 297 5.07 61.72 38.20
N SER A 298 4.91 60.79 37.24
CA SER A 298 6.02 60.24 36.46
C SER A 298 5.63 60.02 34.99
N LYS A 299 6.43 60.59 34.08
CA LYS A 299 6.22 60.40 32.63
C LYS A 299 6.46 58.96 32.19
N ASP A 300 7.38 58.23 32.83
CA ASP A 300 7.62 56.81 32.55
C ASP A 300 6.42 55.93 32.91
N LEU A 301 5.77 56.20 34.05
CA LEU A 301 4.56 55.48 34.45
C LEU A 301 3.39 55.81 33.51
N GLN A 302 3.22 57.09 33.13
CA GLN A 302 2.21 57.47 32.14
C GLN A 302 2.42 56.75 30.79
N THR A 303 3.65 56.71 30.28
CA THR A 303 3.96 56.03 29.00
C THR A 303 3.90 54.50 29.13
N SER A 304 4.19 53.92 30.29
CA SER A 304 4.03 52.48 30.52
C SER A 304 2.55 52.08 30.60
N TYR A 305 1.72 52.88 31.28
CA TYR A 305 0.26 52.71 31.30
C TYR A 305 -0.33 52.86 29.89
N GLN A 306 0.11 53.87 29.12
CA GLN A 306 -0.37 54.07 27.75
C GLN A 306 -0.14 52.83 26.87
N ARG A 307 1.03 52.16 26.98
CA ARG A 307 1.30 50.91 26.26
C ARG A 307 0.39 49.75 26.68
N ALA A 308 -0.01 49.71 27.97
CA ALA A 308 -0.93 48.70 28.47
C ALA A 308 -2.39 48.97 28.01
N ASP A 309 -2.81 50.23 27.96
CA ASP A 309 -4.08 50.68 27.38
C ASP A 309 -4.14 50.42 25.84
N GLU A 310 -3.04 50.66 25.12
CA GLU A 310 -2.89 50.31 23.70
C GLU A 310 -2.95 48.79 23.46
N ASN A 311 -2.27 47.98 24.29
CA ASN A 311 -2.36 46.52 24.23
C ASN A 311 -3.77 46.00 24.58
N LEU A 312 -4.48 46.65 25.50
CA LEU A 312 -5.85 46.27 25.89
C LEU A 312 -6.84 46.53 24.75
N LYS A 313 -6.73 47.68 24.08
CA LYS A 313 -7.51 48.01 22.87
C LYS A 313 -7.26 47.01 21.75
N ALA A 314 -6.01 46.64 21.50
CA ALA A 314 -5.68 45.60 20.53
C ALA A 314 -6.24 44.21 20.90
N ALA A 315 -6.43 43.93 22.20
CA ALA A 315 -7.10 42.72 22.67
C ALA A 315 -8.62 42.78 22.44
N ASP A 316 -9.27 43.91 22.77
CA ASP A 316 -10.70 44.16 22.49
C ASP A 316 -11.00 44.06 20.98
N GLU A 317 -10.18 44.70 20.12
CA GLU A 317 -10.25 44.62 18.65
C GLU A 317 -10.07 43.17 18.14
N SER A 318 -9.18 42.40 18.77
CA SER A 318 -8.95 41.00 18.41
C SER A 318 -10.14 40.11 18.82
N LEU A 319 -10.78 40.36 19.98
CA LEU A 319 -11.99 39.66 20.37
C LEU A 319 -13.19 40.02 19.46
N ALA A 320 -13.36 41.29 19.11
CA ALA A 320 -14.41 41.71 18.16
C ALA A 320 -14.23 41.00 16.81
N SER A 321 -13.01 40.97 16.26
CA SER A 321 -12.69 40.21 15.06
C SER A 321 -12.98 38.71 15.23
N ALA A 322 -12.71 38.12 16.39
CA ALA A 322 -13.08 36.72 16.67
C ALA A 322 -14.61 36.50 16.75
N GLU A 323 -15.38 37.48 17.24
CA GLU A 323 -16.84 37.44 17.27
C GLU A 323 -17.44 37.50 15.85
N ASP A 324 -16.93 38.37 14.97
CA ASP A 324 -17.33 38.45 13.55
C ASP A 324 -17.00 37.17 12.77
N LEU A 325 -15.77 36.65 12.92
CA LEU A 325 -15.30 35.46 12.21
C LEU A 325 -16.09 34.20 12.61
N TYR A 326 -16.40 34.06 13.90
CA TYR A 326 -17.28 32.98 14.39
C TYR A 326 -18.68 33.07 13.78
N SER A 327 -19.24 34.27 13.70
CA SER A 327 -20.56 34.52 13.12
C SER A 327 -20.57 34.35 11.59
N SER A 328 -19.38 34.32 10.98
CA SER A 328 -19.14 33.99 9.57
C SER A 328 -18.73 32.52 9.36
N GLU A 329 -18.90 31.66 10.38
CA GLU A 329 -18.50 30.24 10.41
C GLU A 329 -17.00 29.95 10.20
N LYS A 330 -16.14 30.97 10.26
CA LYS A 330 -14.68 30.87 10.13
C LYS A 330 -14.06 30.53 11.49
N TYR A 331 -14.32 29.33 11.96
CA TYR A 331 -13.95 28.90 13.30
C TYR A 331 -12.42 28.88 13.51
N GLU A 332 -11.61 28.46 12.53
CA GLU A 332 -10.13 28.52 12.61
C GLU A 332 -9.61 29.96 12.80
N ASP A 333 -10.05 30.91 11.97
CA ASP A 333 -9.66 32.31 12.08
C ASP A 333 -10.12 32.92 13.43
N SER A 334 -11.33 32.54 13.88
CA SER A 334 -11.89 32.97 15.17
C SER A 334 -11.10 32.45 16.37
N ILE A 335 -10.62 31.20 16.31
CA ILE A 335 -9.70 30.62 17.30
C ILE A 335 -8.41 31.43 17.34
N GLY A 336 -7.77 31.66 16.19
CA GLY A 336 -6.51 32.42 16.11
C GLY A 336 -6.63 33.85 16.65
N ARG A 337 -7.75 34.53 16.38
CA ARG A 337 -8.05 35.86 16.95
C ARG A 337 -8.34 35.83 18.45
N SER A 338 -9.03 34.80 18.94
CA SER A 338 -9.27 34.60 20.37
C SER A 338 -7.96 34.35 21.13
N GLU A 339 -7.05 33.54 20.57
CA GLU A 339 -5.75 33.26 21.18
C GLU A 339 -4.82 34.49 21.19
N GLU A 340 -4.87 35.33 20.15
CA GLU A 340 -4.18 36.63 20.13
C GLU A 340 -4.76 37.59 21.19
N ALA A 341 -6.09 37.66 21.35
CA ALA A 341 -6.74 38.43 22.40
C ALA A 341 -6.32 37.96 23.81
N ILE A 342 -6.25 36.64 24.05
CA ILE A 342 -5.71 36.06 25.30
C ILE A 342 -4.24 36.46 25.50
N ARG A 343 -3.41 36.39 24.44
CA ARG A 343 -1.99 36.73 24.48
C ARG A 343 -1.77 38.21 24.86
N LEU A 344 -2.51 39.12 24.24
CA LEU A 344 -2.46 40.55 24.51
C LEU A 344 -2.96 40.85 25.94
N SER A 345 -4.06 40.24 26.36
CA SER A 345 -4.60 40.39 27.73
C SER A 345 -3.58 40.03 28.81
N ARG A 346 -2.82 38.94 28.62
CA ARG A 346 -1.76 38.54 29.57
C ARG A 346 -0.65 39.59 29.67
N ILE A 347 -0.24 40.18 28.54
CA ILE A 347 0.75 41.27 28.52
C ILE A 347 0.23 42.51 29.28
N VAL A 348 -1.06 42.84 29.15
CA VAL A 348 -1.68 43.95 29.91
C VAL A 348 -1.68 43.66 31.41
N VAL A 349 -1.95 42.43 31.84
CA VAL A 349 -1.86 42.02 33.26
C VAL A 349 -0.42 42.20 33.78
N ASP A 350 0.57 41.64 33.07
CA ASP A 350 1.99 41.73 33.45
C ASP A 350 2.47 43.20 33.53
N GLN A 351 2.07 44.04 32.56
CA GLN A 351 2.35 45.47 32.56
C GLN A 351 1.65 46.21 33.71
N SER A 352 0.41 45.85 34.03
CA SER A 352 -0.36 46.48 35.11
C SER A 352 0.25 46.19 36.48
N ASP A 353 0.73 44.95 36.70
CA ASP A 353 1.39 44.57 37.96
C ASP A 353 2.77 45.24 38.11
N ASP A 354 3.57 45.36 37.03
CA ASP A 354 4.83 46.14 37.02
C ASP A 354 4.59 47.62 37.36
N ILE A 355 3.58 48.27 36.76
CA ILE A 355 3.20 49.66 37.08
C ILE A 355 2.77 49.76 38.55
N ALA A 356 1.97 48.81 39.04
CA ALA A 356 1.53 48.78 40.43
C ALA A 356 2.68 48.57 41.42
N GLU A 357 3.71 47.78 41.10
CA GLU A 357 4.89 47.57 41.94
C GLU A 357 5.81 48.81 41.96
N ARG A 358 6.02 49.48 40.82
CA ARG A 358 6.72 50.78 40.77
C ARG A 358 6.01 51.84 41.61
N LEU A 359 4.68 51.90 41.54
CA LEU A 359 3.85 52.82 42.33
C LEU A 359 3.89 52.56 43.85
N ARG A 360 4.12 51.30 44.27
CA ARG A 360 4.27 50.94 45.70
C ARG A 360 5.68 51.18 46.23
N SER A 361 6.69 50.86 45.42
CA SER A 361 8.10 50.97 45.81
C SER A 361 8.66 52.40 45.75
N GLY A 362 7.99 53.31 45.03
CA GLY A 362 8.48 54.67 44.78
C GLY A 362 9.74 54.72 43.90
N SER A 363 10.19 53.56 43.40
CA SER A 363 11.38 53.46 42.56
C SER A 363 11.04 53.85 41.13
N SER A 364 11.66 54.92 40.64
CA SER A 364 12.01 54.99 39.23
C SER A 364 13.02 53.87 38.96
N VAL A 365 12.52 52.74 38.43
CA VAL A 365 13.37 51.63 37.97
C VAL A 365 14.30 52.20 36.90
N ALA A 366 15.57 52.44 37.29
CA ALA A 366 16.58 53.02 36.42
C ALA A 366 16.64 52.20 35.12
N GLY A 367 16.34 52.86 34.01
CA GLY A 367 15.48 52.27 32.98
C GLY A 367 15.83 50.85 32.57
N ARG A 368 14.88 49.90 32.78
CA ARG A 368 14.79 48.70 31.94
C ARG A 368 14.42 49.16 30.54
N LYS A 369 15.43 49.65 29.81
CA LYS A 369 15.32 50.33 28.53
C LYS A 369 14.56 49.43 27.57
N GLY A 370 13.38 49.90 27.15
CA GLY A 370 12.61 49.28 26.08
C GLY A 370 13.33 49.43 24.74
N ASN A 371 14.39 48.65 24.52
CA ASN A 371 14.55 48.03 23.22
C ASN A 371 13.34 47.13 22.97
N ALA A 372 12.94 47.00 21.71
CA ALA A 372 12.26 45.78 21.31
C ALA A 372 13.28 44.62 21.38
N ASP A 373 12.90 43.53 22.06
CA ASP A 373 13.79 42.54 22.71
C ASP A 373 14.47 43.03 24.00
N ASP A 374 14.49 42.26 25.10
CA ASP A 374 14.30 40.79 25.25
C ASP A 374 13.48 40.42 26.51
N SER A 375 12.99 39.18 26.59
CA SER A 375 12.29 38.62 27.75
C SER A 375 13.26 38.25 28.89
N THR A 376 12.90 38.57 30.13
CA THR A 376 13.47 37.87 31.31
C THR A 376 12.53 37.98 32.50
N SER A 377 12.16 36.84 33.09
CA SER A 377 11.51 36.76 34.39
C SER A 377 12.54 36.89 35.52
N SER A 378 12.06 37.18 36.73
CA SER A 378 12.90 37.38 37.91
C SER A 378 13.22 36.07 38.62
N THR A 379 14.49 35.85 38.95
CA THR A 379 14.93 34.92 40.00
C THR A 379 15.72 35.70 41.06
N ARG A 380 15.60 35.31 42.34
CA ARG A 380 16.08 36.09 43.47
C ARG A 380 17.59 35.88 43.75
N LYS A 381 18.25 37.02 44.00
CA LYS A 381 19.53 37.32 44.68
C LYS A 381 20.35 36.15 45.30
N GLY A 382 21.65 36.17 45.00
CA GLY A 382 22.74 35.38 45.61
C GLY A 382 23.72 34.93 44.52
N GLU A 383 25.03 35.21 44.56
CA GLU A 383 25.85 35.99 45.51
C GLU A 383 26.97 36.73 44.73
N ASP A 384 27.79 37.56 45.39
CA ASP A 384 28.83 38.38 44.75
C ASP A 384 29.96 37.59 44.09
N THR A 385 30.43 38.09 42.94
CA THR A 385 31.87 38.37 42.71
C THR A 385 32.02 39.28 41.48
N THR A 386 32.61 40.46 41.68
CA THR A 386 32.87 41.46 40.64
C THR A 386 34.09 41.12 39.79
N SER A 387 33.94 40.96 38.47
CA SER A 387 35.05 41.12 37.52
C SER A 387 34.55 41.44 36.11
N SER A 388 34.80 42.67 35.63
CA SER A 388 34.48 43.09 34.26
C SER A 388 35.47 42.49 33.24
N SER A 389 34.96 41.90 32.17
CA SER A 389 35.74 41.51 30.99
C SER A 389 34.92 41.70 29.70
N SER A 390 35.56 42.16 28.62
CA SER A 390 34.92 42.51 27.35
C SER A 390 34.21 41.31 26.68
N ASP A 391 33.03 41.56 26.09
CA ASP A 391 32.20 40.58 25.37
C ASP A 391 32.70 40.32 23.93
N GLU A 392 34.03 40.21 23.77
CA GLU A 392 34.68 39.89 22.49
C GLU A 392 34.67 38.39 22.24
N LEU A 393 34.19 37.98 21.07
CA LEU A 393 34.23 36.59 20.62
C LEU A 393 35.64 36.25 20.10
N PRO A 394 36.12 35.00 20.28
CA PRO A 394 37.35 34.52 19.64
C PRO A 394 37.28 34.64 18.12
N GLU A 395 38.45 34.83 17.50
CA GLU A 395 38.59 35.07 16.06
C GLU A 395 37.85 34.00 15.21
N GLY A 396 37.04 34.48 14.27
CA GLY A 396 36.21 33.64 13.40
C GLY A 396 34.84 33.22 13.95
N TRP A 397 34.52 33.45 15.23
CA TRP A 397 33.18 33.23 15.79
C TRP A 397 32.25 34.43 15.55
N LYS A 398 30.95 34.16 15.32
CA LYS A 398 29.93 35.20 15.04
C LYS A 398 28.66 34.94 15.84
N LYS A 399 28.09 35.97 16.48
CA LYS A 399 26.70 35.96 17.01
C LYS A 399 25.73 36.16 15.83
N TYR A 400 24.63 35.40 15.75
CA TYR A 400 23.56 35.57 14.76
C TYR A 400 22.19 35.55 15.45
N VAL A 401 21.32 36.49 15.08
CA VAL A 401 19.93 36.56 15.56
C VAL A 401 19.03 35.96 14.49
N VAL A 402 18.29 34.90 14.81
CA VAL A 402 17.36 34.23 13.88
C VAL A 402 16.24 35.19 13.47
N ARG A 403 15.93 35.32 12.17
CA ARG A 403 14.98 36.32 11.67
C ARG A 403 13.61 35.70 11.36
N LYS A 404 12.52 36.38 11.75
CA LYS A 404 11.18 36.09 11.24
C LYS A 404 11.11 36.63 9.80
N LYS A 405 11.15 35.74 8.82
CA LYS A 405 11.11 36.05 7.39
C LYS A 405 10.38 34.93 6.64
N VAL A 406 10.02 35.16 5.38
CA VAL A 406 9.50 34.13 4.47
C VAL A 406 10.51 33.90 3.33
N PRO A 407 10.89 32.65 3.00
CA PRO A 407 10.70 31.44 3.79
C PRO A 407 11.61 31.45 5.04
N ALA A 408 11.13 30.85 6.15
CA ALA A 408 11.72 30.97 7.49
C ALA A 408 13.23 30.66 7.58
N ASP A 409 13.94 31.29 8.53
CA ASP A 409 15.31 30.89 8.84
C ASP A 409 15.34 29.52 9.53
N CYS A 410 16.18 28.62 9.02
CA CYS A 410 16.52 27.32 9.60
C CYS A 410 18.04 27.15 9.57
N LEU A 411 18.62 26.23 10.35
CA LEU A 411 20.09 26.08 10.45
C LEU A 411 20.77 25.88 9.08
N TRP A 412 20.13 25.14 8.18
CA TRP A 412 20.54 24.93 6.78
C TRP A 412 20.65 26.25 5.99
N ARG A 413 19.64 27.12 6.14
CA ARG A 413 19.54 28.42 5.46
C ARG A 413 20.45 29.48 6.10
N ILE A 414 20.72 29.37 7.40
CA ILE A 414 21.69 30.23 8.11
C ILE A 414 23.12 29.89 7.66
N ALA A 415 23.47 28.61 7.59
CA ALA A 415 24.77 28.16 7.07
C ALA A 415 25.02 28.61 5.62
N ALA A 416 23.97 28.63 4.78
CA ALA A 416 24.04 29.06 3.38
C ALA A 416 24.42 30.54 3.17
N TYR A 417 24.25 31.44 4.14
CA TYR A 417 24.59 32.84 3.95
C TYR A 417 26.10 33.04 3.71
N LYS A 418 26.47 33.82 2.68
CA LYS A 418 27.87 34.16 2.33
C LYS A 418 28.66 34.75 3.51
N GLN A 419 28.00 35.51 4.38
CA GLN A 419 28.59 36.11 5.58
C GLN A 419 28.97 35.10 6.69
N HIS A 420 28.54 33.84 6.58
CA HIS A 420 28.81 32.77 7.55
C HIS A 420 29.70 31.69 6.92
N TYR A 421 29.14 30.82 6.07
CA TYR A 421 29.89 29.77 5.36
C TYR A 421 29.69 29.77 3.84
N GLY A 422 28.64 30.41 3.32
CA GLY A 422 28.28 30.31 1.90
C GLY A 422 27.83 28.91 1.45
N THR A 423 27.68 27.95 2.38
CA THR A 423 27.26 26.57 2.07
C THR A 423 26.37 26.02 3.18
N SER A 424 25.21 25.50 2.79
CA SER A 424 24.24 24.94 3.72
C SER A 424 24.71 23.66 4.41
N LYS A 425 25.65 22.90 3.80
CA LYS A 425 26.14 21.61 4.30
C LYS A 425 26.73 21.68 5.72
N LEU A 426 27.19 22.85 6.16
CA LEU A 426 27.84 23.06 7.47
C LEU A 426 26.87 23.40 8.62
N TRP A 427 25.55 23.28 8.42
CA TRP A 427 24.53 23.58 9.45
C TRP A 427 24.72 22.80 10.77
N ARG A 428 25.24 21.57 10.71
CA ARG A 428 25.50 20.74 11.90
C ARG A 428 26.49 21.40 12.86
N ARG A 429 27.46 22.19 12.35
CA ARG A 429 28.41 22.96 13.18
C ARG A 429 27.72 24.03 14.01
N ILE A 430 26.67 24.65 13.48
CA ILE A 430 25.83 25.62 14.21
C ILE A 430 25.00 24.90 15.28
N TYR A 431 24.45 23.72 14.98
CA TYR A 431 23.75 22.90 15.99
C TYR A 431 24.68 22.49 17.14
N GLU A 432 25.87 21.94 16.84
CA GLU A 432 26.87 21.53 17.84
C GLU A 432 27.26 22.68 18.77
N ALA A 433 27.60 23.85 18.21
CA ALA A 433 27.97 25.04 18.97
C ALA A 433 26.82 25.60 19.84
N ASN A 434 25.57 25.24 19.55
CA ASN A 434 24.39 25.69 20.27
C ASN A 434 23.60 24.53 20.90
N LYS A 435 24.19 23.34 21.11
CA LYS A 435 23.45 22.16 21.60
C LYS A 435 22.81 22.35 22.99
N GLY A 436 23.32 23.29 23.79
CA GLY A 436 22.69 23.72 25.05
C GLY A 436 21.54 24.74 24.90
N ARG A 437 21.36 25.33 23.71
CA ARG A 437 20.32 26.34 23.37
C ARG A 437 19.29 25.84 22.36
N ILE A 438 19.63 24.83 21.56
CA ILE A 438 18.76 24.18 20.58
C ILE A 438 18.60 22.71 21.02
N ARG A 439 17.42 22.33 21.50
CA ARG A 439 17.12 20.93 21.85
C ARG A 439 16.78 20.07 20.63
N ASN A 440 15.99 20.60 19.70
CA ASN A 440 15.62 19.94 18.44
C ASN A 440 16.30 20.70 17.27
N PRO A 441 17.19 20.06 16.48
CA PRO A 441 17.91 20.73 15.38
C PRO A 441 16.99 21.31 14.28
N ASN A 442 15.76 20.80 14.16
CA ASN A 442 14.79 21.24 13.16
C ASN A 442 13.96 22.45 13.61
N LEU A 443 14.05 22.86 14.88
CA LEU A 443 13.22 23.91 15.47
C LEU A 443 14.08 25.01 16.09
N ILE A 444 14.11 26.17 15.43
CA ILE A 444 14.70 27.42 15.94
C ILE A 444 13.66 28.54 15.84
N TYR A 445 13.69 29.46 16.81
CA TYR A 445 12.70 30.53 16.92
C TYR A 445 13.29 31.86 16.45
N PRO A 446 12.49 32.78 15.88
CA PRO A 446 12.92 34.16 15.68
C PRO A 446 13.46 34.78 16.96
N LYS A 447 14.40 35.72 16.83
CA LYS A 447 15.11 36.44 17.91
C LYS A 447 16.08 35.58 18.73
N GLN A 448 16.06 34.24 18.60
CA GLN A 448 17.02 33.34 19.22
C GLN A 448 18.47 33.68 18.78
N VAL A 449 19.37 33.86 19.75
CA VAL A 449 20.79 34.20 19.51
C VAL A 449 21.64 32.93 19.43
N LEU A 450 22.16 32.65 18.24
CA LEU A 450 23.01 31.50 17.93
C LEU A 450 24.48 31.90 17.77
N LEU A 451 25.39 31.07 18.27
CA LEU A 451 26.82 31.16 17.99
C LEU A 451 27.15 30.39 16.72
N ILE A 452 27.76 31.06 15.74
CA ILE A 452 28.25 30.45 14.51
C ILE A 452 29.77 30.28 14.67
N PRO A 453 30.29 29.04 14.81
CA PRO A 453 31.72 28.77 14.88
C PRO A 453 32.39 28.99 13.52
N PRO A 454 33.73 29.14 13.44
CA PRO A 454 34.44 29.20 12.17
C PRO A 454 34.20 27.97 11.28
N ALA A 455 34.39 28.12 9.97
CA ALA A 455 34.13 27.06 8.98
C ALA A 455 35.06 25.83 9.13
N LYS A 456 36.27 26.04 9.67
CA LYS A 456 37.25 25.01 10.05
C LYS A 456 37.58 25.16 11.55
N GLY A 457 38.04 24.10 12.21
CA GLY A 457 38.37 24.10 13.65
C GLY A 457 37.22 23.61 14.56
N SER A 458 37.35 23.88 15.87
CA SER A 458 36.41 23.41 16.92
C SER A 458 35.00 24.00 16.78
N THR A 459 33.98 23.19 17.09
CA THR A 459 32.58 23.61 17.28
C THR A 459 32.21 23.83 18.75
N LYS A 460 33.07 23.47 19.71
CA LYS A 460 32.88 23.76 21.14
C LYS A 460 33.45 25.13 21.49
N TYR A 461 32.64 25.98 22.10
CA TYR A 461 33.03 27.26 22.70
C TYR A 461 33.47 27.04 24.15
N ASP A 462 34.72 27.33 24.47
CA ASP A 462 35.25 27.34 25.84
C ASP A 462 35.77 28.74 26.18
N PRO A 463 35.06 29.52 27.02
CA PRO A 463 35.47 30.89 27.35
C PRO A 463 36.78 30.96 28.17
N LYS A 464 37.34 29.84 28.62
CA LYS A 464 38.61 29.80 29.37
C LYS A 464 39.85 29.58 28.49
N LYS A 465 39.70 29.44 27.17
CA LYS A 465 40.82 29.25 26.21
C LYS A 465 40.98 30.40 25.21
N ALA A 466 41.20 31.61 25.74
CA ALA A 466 41.78 32.71 24.96
C ALA A 466 43.33 32.62 25.01
N PRO A 467 44.04 32.42 23.87
CA PRO A 467 45.49 32.42 23.86
C PRO A 467 46.03 33.86 24.03
N LYS A 468 46.94 34.06 24.99
CA LYS A 468 47.69 35.31 25.10
C LYS A 468 48.63 35.44 23.90
N LYS A 469 48.67 36.60 23.24
CA LYS A 469 49.74 36.92 22.27
C LYS A 469 51.09 36.87 22.99
N GLN A 470 52.05 36.12 22.44
CA GLN A 470 53.47 36.36 22.69
C GLN A 470 54.09 37.09 21.49
N THR A 471 55.05 37.95 21.79
CA THR A 471 55.82 38.77 20.85
C THR A 471 57.22 38.20 20.70
N GLY A 472 57.77 38.15 19.48
CA GLY A 472 59.17 37.84 19.24
C GLY A 472 59.47 37.48 17.78
N SER A 473 60.56 38.01 17.25
CA SER A 473 61.28 37.52 16.07
C SER A 473 62.18 36.32 16.48
N ASP A 474 62.79 35.50 15.61
CA ASP A 474 63.53 35.86 14.39
C ASP A 474 63.78 34.68 13.41
N LYS A 475 64.20 35.06 12.19
CA LYS A 475 64.97 34.36 11.11
C LYS A 475 64.86 32.83 10.83
N VAL A 476 64.61 32.53 9.53
CA VAL A 476 65.38 31.66 8.56
C VAL A 476 65.66 30.19 8.99
N GLU A 477 65.37 29.13 8.20
CA GLU A 477 65.88 28.85 6.84
C GLU A 477 64.98 27.92 5.95
N ALA A 478 65.47 27.57 4.75
CA ALA A 478 64.83 26.86 3.63
C ALA A 478 64.43 25.37 3.93
N SER A 479 63.64 24.63 3.12
CA SER A 479 63.58 24.59 1.63
C SER A 479 62.26 24.03 1.02
N THR A 480 61.97 24.45 -0.21
CA THR A 480 61.07 23.84 -1.24
C THR A 480 61.80 22.73 -2.04
N PRO A 481 61.24 22.02 -3.06
CA PRO A 481 59.96 22.19 -3.83
C PRO A 481 59.15 20.85 -3.99
N GLU A 482 58.23 20.51 -4.93
CA GLU A 482 57.41 21.09 -6.05
C GLU A 482 56.30 20.03 -6.43
N GLU A 483 55.27 20.18 -7.30
CA GLU A 483 54.33 21.27 -7.69
C GLU A 483 52.97 20.95 -6.94
N LYS A 484 51.67 21.14 -7.31
CA LYS A 484 50.87 21.51 -8.51
C LYS A 484 50.75 20.42 -9.63
N LYS A 485 49.86 20.50 -10.64
CA LYS A 485 48.82 21.48 -11.11
C LYS A 485 47.42 20.81 -11.23
N GLU A 486 46.29 21.50 -11.00
CA GLU A 486 45.37 22.21 -11.96
C GLU A 486 44.94 21.40 -13.22
N GLU A 487 43.75 21.53 -13.85
CA GLU A 487 42.34 21.67 -13.42
C GLU A 487 41.41 21.42 -14.67
N LYS A 488 40.19 20.85 -14.49
CA LYS A 488 38.91 20.87 -15.28
C LYS A 488 38.76 21.66 -16.62
N PRO A 489 37.64 21.51 -17.41
CA PRO A 489 36.60 20.45 -17.60
C PRO A 489 36.43 20.16 -19.14
N PRO A 490 35.26 20.10 -19.85
CA PRO A 490 33.85 19.67 -19.59
C PRO A 490 33.24 18.70 -20.67
N ALA A 491 31.89 18.52 -20.66
CA ALA A 491 31.00 18.01 -21.75
C ALA A 491 31.09 16.51 -22.15
N SER A 492 30.16 15.89 -22.89
CA SER A 492 28.67 15.96 -23.06
C SER A 492 28.27 14.94 -24.15
N THR A 493 26.99 14.49 -24.25
CA THR A 493 26.42 13.59 -25.31
C THR A 493 27.02 12.16 -25.40
N SER A 494 26.40 11.10 -25.94
CA SER A 494 24.97 10.75 -26.18
C SER A 494 24.79 9.20 -26.19
N GLU A 495 23.54 8.75 -26.29
CA GLU A 495 23.01 7.44 -26.81
C GLU A 495 23.96 6.23 -27.03
N SER A 496 23.65 5.08 -26.41
CA SER A 496 23.24 3.84 -27.12
C SER A 496 22.93 2.66 -26.17
N GLU A 497 22.00 1.80 -26.59
CA GLU A 497 21.67 0.45 -26.10
C GLU A 497 21.79 -0.53 -27.29
N PRO A 498 21.72 -1.86 -27.12
CA PRO A 498 22.31 -2.72 -26.08
C PRO A 498 23.18 -3.84 -26.72
N GLU A 499 23.81 -4.70 -25.90
CA GLU A 499 24.35 -6.00 -26.35
C GLU A 499 23.83 -7.15 -25.49
N GLU A 500 23.73 -8.34 -26.10
CA GLU A 500 23.16 -9.57 -25.54
C GLU A 500 24.25 -10.47 -24.94
N GLU A 501 24.04 -11.04 -23.76
CA GLU A 501 24.72 -12.29 -23.35
C GLU A 501 23.71 -13.27 -22.73
N GLU A 502 23.69 -14.50 -23.27
CA GLU A 502 22.85 -15.62 -22.82
C GLU A 502 23.58 -16.51 -21.77
N PRO A 503 22.86 -17.41 -21.07
CA PRO A 503 23.25 -17.80 -19.70
C PRO A 503 24.27 -18.92 -19.58
N SER A 504 24.98 -18.94 -18.45
CA SER A 504 25.72 -20.11 -17.96
C SER A 504 24.89 -20.92 -16.96
N ASN A 505 24.85 -22.24 -17.15
CA ASN A 505 24.06 -23.21 -16.41
C ASN A 505 24.94 -24.00 -15.42
N PRO A 506 24.39 -24.53 -14.31
CA PRO A 506 24.89 -25.79 -13.74
C PRO A 506 23.82 -26.89 -13.71
N ALA A 507 24.28 -28.12 -13.98
CA ALA A 507 23.46 -29.33 -14.13
C ALA A 507 23.09 -30.00 -12.77
N PRO A 508 22.23 -31.04 -12.74
CA PRO A 508 21.52 -31.46 -11.53
C PRO A 508 22.30 -32.44 -10.64
N SER A 509 21.73 -32.71 -9.46
CA SER A 509 22.08 -33.84 -8.59
C SER A 509 20.86 -34.74 -8.39
N THR A 510 21.06 -36.06 -8.48
CA THR A 510 20.02 -37.08 -8.33
C THR A 510 20.19 -37.89 -7.06
N GLU A 511 19.07 -38.45 -6.59
CA GLU A 511 18.92 -39.71 -5.83
C GLU A 511 19.81 -39.97 -4.61
N ASN A 512 19.15 -40.21 -3.46
CA ASN A 512 19.41 -41.45 -2.74
C ASN A 512 18.16 -41.90 -1.96
N GLU A 513 17.72 -43.14 -2.16
CA GLU A 513 16.93 -43.88 -1.16
C GLU A 513 17.92 -44.42 -0.08
N GLN A 514 17.57 -45.15 1.00
CA GLN A 514 16.38 -45.93 1.35
C GLN A 514 16.26 -46.01 2.90
N PRO A 515 15.60 -47.00 3.56
CA PRO A 515 14.52 -46.73 4.52
C PRO A 515 14.92 -46.80 6.00
N SER A 516 13.98 -46.41 6.88
CA SER A 516 13.97 -46.79 8.30
C SER A 516 12.61 -47.40 8.66
N ASP A 517 12.62 -48.68 9.02
CA ASP A 517 11.47 -49.41 9.58
C ASP A 517 11.47 -49.29 11.11
N SER A 518 10.33 -48.87 11.68
CA SER A 518 9.99 -49.05 13.10
C SER A 518 8.51 -48.74 13.29
N GLY A 519 7.67 -49.78 13.28
CA GLY A 519 6.25 -49.64 13.65
C GLY A 519 6.05 -49.69 15.18
N GLU A 520 5.12 -48.87 15.68
CA GLU A 520 4.47 -49.09 16.97
C GLU A 520 2.95 -49.07 16.76
N GLN A 521 2.25 -49.97 17.43
CA GLN A 521 0.79 -50.06 17.42
C GLN A 521 0.28 -49.47 18.72
N GLU A 522 -0.75 -48.63 18.66
CA GLU A 522 -1.74 -48.64 19.73
C GLU A 522 -3.14 -48.40 19.16
N SER A 523 -4.13 -49.03 19.79
CA SER A 523 -5.52 -49.09 19.35
C SER A 523 -6.39 -48.35 20.35
N ASP A 524 -7.30 -47.51 19.88
CA ASP A 524 -8.37 -46.96 20.70
C ASP A 524 -9.75 -47.49 20.25
N GLU A 525 -10.60 -47.74 21.24
CA GLU A 525 -11.84 -48.51 21.12
C GLU A 525 -13.06 -47.63 21.43
N GLU A 526 -13.69 -47.06 20.39
CA GLU A 526 -14.84 -46.17 20.57
C GLU A 526 -16.17 -46.92 20.37
N ALA A 527 -16.81 -47.28 21.50
CA ALA A 527 -18.12 -47.93 21.54
C ALA A 527 -19.13 -47.10 22.32
N ARG A 528 -19.98 -46.32 21.61
CA ARG A 528 -21.25 -45.78 22.13
C ARG A 528 -22.23 -45.32 21.05
#